data_AF-A0A6B2GAX7-F1
#
_entry.id   AF-A0A6B2GAX7-F1
#
_cell.length_a   1.000
_cell.length_b   1.000
_cell.length_c   1.000
_cell.angle_alpha   90.00
_cell.angle_beta   90.00
_cell.angle_gamma   90.00
#
_symmetry.space_group_name_H-M   'P 1'
#
loop_
_entity.id
_entity.type
_entity.pdbx_description
1 polymer ?
#
loop_
_entity_poly.entity_id
_entity_poly.type
_entity_poly.pdbx_seq_one_letter_code
_entity_poly.pdbx_strand_id
1 'polypeptide(L)'
;YEKKYFYDFNVHLSKFNKSSFLTIDGFSNHSFECKIKSINSHTALTENIFETSNVSIVEQGGIFRPENCNYTKKVAIIVPYRNRPQQLKIFLEYMHKFLTYQNIFYQIFIIEQDEQRLFNRGFLLNVGVIEALKRQEFNCLVFHDVDRIPKFVLNRYDCVSSPRHLSVQTDAEYYQPTYPLYAGGVTSISTYHYMAVNGFSNIFWGWGGEDDDFY
;
A
#
# COMPACT_ATOMS: atom_id res chain seq x y z
N TYR A 1 20.55 -21.97 -2.70
CA TYR A 1 21.43 -21.04 -1.97
C TYR A 1 20.63 -19.80 -1.61
N GLU A 2 20.23 -19.70 -0.35
CA GLU A 2 19.56 -18.52 0.20
C GLU A 2 20.43 -17.26 0.09
N LYS A 3 19.83 -16.15 -0.34
CA LYS A 3 19.89 -14.88 0.39
C LYS A 3 18.76 -13.96 -0.07
N LYS A 4 18.01 -13.51 0.94
CA LYS A 4 16.91 -12.56 0.92
C LYS A 4 17.43 -11.15 0.60
N TYR A 5 16.67 -10.37 -0.16
CA TYR A 5 16.66 -8.91 -0.07
C TYR A 5 15.32 -8.48 0.53
N PHE A 6 15.22 -8.57 1.86
CA PHE A 6 14.31 -7.68 2.58
C PHE A 6 15.07 -6.38 2.76
N TYR A 7 14.58 -5.28 2.19
CA TYR A 7 15.12 -3.96 2.50
C TYR A 7 14.72 -3.63 3.94
N ASP A 8 15.65 -3.89 4.85
CA ASP A 8 15.61 -3.47 6.24
C ASP A 8 15.99 -1.98 6.28
N PHE A 9 15.02 -1.10 6.55
CA PHE A 9 15.31 0.30 6.86
C PHE A 9 15.98 0.33 8.25
N ASN A 10 17.30 0.16 8.28
CA ASN A 10 18.11 0.51 9.45
C ASN A 10 18.15 2.04 9.56
N VAL A 11 17.16 2.62 10.23
CA VAL A 11 17.31 3.95 10.84
C VAL A 11 17.83 3.73 12.25
N HIS A 12 19.07 4.13 12.49
CA HIS A 12 19.66 4.22 13.82
C HIS A 12 18.77 5.07 14.73
N LEU A 13 18.03 4.43 15.65
CA LEU A 13 17.34 5.12 16.74
C LEU A 13 18.15 4.93 18.02
N SER A 14 18.90 5.96 18.36
CA SER A 14 19.49 6.13 19.68
C SER A 14 18.38 6.28 20.72
N LYS A 15 18.51 5.46 21.77
CA LYS A 15 17.88 5.51 23.10
C LYS A 15 17.03 6.75 23.39
N PHE A 16 15.72 6.56 23.56
CA PHE A 16 14.88 7.43 24.39
C PHE A 16 14.15 6.61 25.46
N ASN A 17 14.23 7.13 26.69
CA ASN A 17 13.78 6.50 27.92
C ASN A 17 12.26 6.37 28.00
N LYS A 18 11.81 5.24 28.55
CA LYS A 18 10.45 5.02 29.06
C LYS A 18 10.20 5.90 30.30
N SER A 19 9.22 6.79 30.21
CA SER A 19 8.40 7.31 31.32
C SER A 19 7.19 7.98 30.67
N SER A 20 5.94 7.84 31.10
CA SER A 20 5.33 7.33 32.32
C SER A 20 3.82 7.17 32.05
N PHE A 21 3.18 6.25 32.76
CA PHE A 21 1.74 5.96 32.70
C PHE A 21 0.86 7.16 33.05
N LEU A 22 -0.28 7.28 32.37
CA LEU A 22 -1.53 7.81 32.94
C LEU A 22 -2.69 6.95 32.44
N THR A 23 -3.22 6.10 33.31
CA THR A 23 -4.52 5.45 33.16
C THR A 23 -5.60 6.46 33.50
N ILE A 24 -6.48 6.76 32.56
CA ILE A 24 -7.74 7.47 32.81
C ILE A 24 -8.86 6.45 32.64
N ASP A 25 -9.58 6.22 33.74
CA ASP A 25 -10.76 5.36 33.82
C ASP A 25 -11.94 5.94 33.02
N GLY A 26 -12.70 5.05 32.40
CA GLY A 26 -14.14 5.21 32.16
C GLY A 26 -14.57 6.01 30.93
N PHE A 27 -14.58 5.38 29.76
CA PHE A 27 -15.52 5.75 28.68
C PHE A 27 -16.06 4.50 27.98
N SER A 28 -17.36 4.52 27.73
CA SER A 28 -18.18 3.53 27.02
C SER A 28 -17.50 2.87 25.81
N ASN A 29 -17.73 1.56 25.63
CA ASN A 29 -17.38 0.73 24.46
C ASN A 29 -18.04 1.21 23.15
N HIS A 30 -17.70 2.42 22.69
CA HIS A 30 -17.91 2.82 21.30
C HIS A 30 -16.59 2.64 20.57
N SER A 31 -16.48 1.56 19.80
CA SER A 31 -15.37 1.34 18.88
C SER A 31 -15.33 2.45 17.84
N PHE A 32 -14.42 3.41 17.99
CA PHE A 32 -14.25 4.49 17.01
C PHE A 32 -13.51 3.95 15.77
N GLU A 33 -14.12 4.07 14.59
CA GLU A 33 -13.47 3.75 13.31
C GLU A 33 -12.31 4.72 13.04
N CYS A 34 -11.23 4.21 12.45
CA CYS A 34 -10.08 5.02 12.09
C CYS A 34 -10.42 6.02 10.98
N LYS A 35 -10.31 7.31 11.30
CA LYS A 35 -10.51 8.42 10.35
C LYS A 35 -9.18 8.95 9.83
N ILE A 36 -9.20 9.53 8.62
CA ILE A 36 -8.08 10.31 8.09
C ILE A 36 -7.72 11.39 9.12
N LYS A 37 -6.42 11.59 9.39
CA LYS A 37 -5.94 12.63 10.30
C LYS A 37 -6.34 14.01 9.75
N SER A 38 -7.11 14.79 10.52
CA SER A 38 -7.59 16.17 10.26
C SER A 38 -7.45 16.70 8.82
N ILE A 39 -8.57 16.80 8.10
CA ILE A 39 -8.63 17.40 6.76
C ILE A 39 -9.00 18.89 6.89
N ASN A 40 -8.08 19.78 6.55
CA ASN A 40 -8.37 21.18 6.26
C ASN A 40 -8.32 21.41 4.74
N SER A 41 -8.94 22.47 4.20
CA SER A 41 -8.94 22.77 2.76
C SER A 41 -7.52 22.86 2.16
N HIS A 42 -6.52 23.21 2.98
CA HIS A 42 -5.12 23.27 2.61
C HIS A 42 -4.40 21.90 2.57
N THR A 43 -4.95 20.83 3.16
CA THR A 43 -4.29 19.50 3.25
C THR A 43 -4.84 18.46 2.25
N ALA A 44 -5.66 18.88 1.28
CA ALA A 44 -6.24 17.95 0.29
C ALA A 44 -5.20 17.37 -0.68
N LEU A 45 -4.10 18.10 -0.90
CA LEU A 45 -2.95 17.66 -1.69
C LEU A 45 -1.96 16.93 -0.78
N THR A 46 -1.45 15.80 -1.25
CA THR A 46 -0.50 15.00 -0.49
C THR A 46 0.85 15.69 -0.27
N GLU A 47 1.24 16.62 -1.15
CA GLU A 47 2.47 17.44 -0.99
C GLU A 47 2.49 18.20 0.35
N ASN A 48 1.31 18.61 0.85
CA ASN A 48 1.18 19.33 2.11
C ASN A 48 1.21 18.39 3.35
N ILE A 49 1.15 17.06 3.16
CA ILE A 49 1.35 16.07 4.23
C ILE A 49 2.83 15.97 4.62
N PHE A 50 3.75 16.28 3.72
CA PHE A 50 5.19 16.12 3.95
C PHE A 50 5.72 17.00 5.08
N GLU A 51 5.07 18.12 5.38
CA GLU A 51 5.46 19.03 6.46
C GLU A 51 5.03 18.55 7.85
N THR A 52 4.07 17.63 7.95
CA THR A 52 3.41 17.27 9.23
C THR A 52 3.51 15.79 9.62
N SER A 53 3.98 14.92 8.72
CA SER A 53 3.97 13.46 8.92
C SER A 53 5.33 12.92 9.40
N ASN A 54 5.31 12.27 10.57
CA ASN A 54 6.50 11.65 11.14
C ASN A 54 6.55 10.15 10.76
N VAL A 55 7.47 9.78 9.85
CA VAL A 55 7.64 8.38 9.36
C VAL A 55 8.17 7.44 10.46
N SER A 56 8.69 7.99 11.57
CA SER A 56 9.25 7.22 12.69
C SER A 56 8.28 6.26 13.38
N ILE A 57 6.97 6.33 13.08
CA ILE A 57 5.93 5.44 13.60
C ILE A 57 5.76 4.15 12.78
N VAL A 58 6.46 4.00 11.65
CA VAL A 58 6.43 2.78 10.83
C VAL A 58 7.37 1.75 11.43
N GLU A 59 6.82 0.58 11.74
CA GLU A 59 7.56 -0.55 12.29
C GLU A 59 8.39 -1.28 11.22
N GLN A 60 9.38 -2.04 11.68
CA GLN A 60 10.20 -2.88 10.82
C GLN A 60 9.33 -3.81 9.95
N GLY A 61 9.74 -3.97 8.68
CA GLY A 61 8.95 -4.71 7.69
C GLY A 61 7.85 -3.89 7.03
N GLY A 62 7.86 -2.56 7.20
CA GLY A 62 6.99 -1.62 6.49
C GLY A 62 5.55 -1.65 7.00
N ILE A 63 5.36 -1.84 8.31
CA ILE A 63 4.05 -2.01 8.95
C ILE A 63 3.67 -0.73 9.69
N PHE A 64 2.41 -0.33 9.58
CA PHE A 64 1.85 0.71 10.45
C PHE A 64 0.53 0.24 11.03
N ARG A 65 0.34 0.52 12.32
CA ARG A 65 -0.87 0.21 13.08
C ARG A 65 -1.47 1.50 13.62
N PRO A 66 -2.71 1.86 13.25
CA PRO A 66 -3.40 2.99 13.86
C PRO A 66 -3.51 2.82 15.38
N GLU A 67 -3.22 3.90 16.10
CA GLU A 67 -3.44 3.98 17.54
C GLU A 67 -4.79 4.66 17.83
N ASN A 68 -5.40 4.35 18.97
CA ASN A 68 -6.61 5.02 19.48
C ASN A 68 -7.86 4.92 18.57
N CYS A 69 -7.91 3.92 17.68
CA CYS A 69 -9.09 3.57 16.89
C CYS A 69 -9.08 2.08 16.54
N ASN A 70 -10.25 1.55 16.20
CA ASN A 70 -10.38 0.17 15.72
C ASN A 70 -10.32 0.14 14.19
N TYR A 71 -9.31 -0.54 13.66
CA TYR A 71 -9.21 -0.84 12.23
C TYR A 71 -9.78 -2.24 11.95
N THR A 72 -10.79 -2.33 11.10
CA THR A 72 -11.32 -3.61 10.60
C THR A 72 -10.64 -4.05 9.31
N LYS A 73 -10.18 -3.09 8.51
CA LYS A 73 -9.45 -3.33 7.26
C LYS A 73 -7.97 -3.49 7.55
N LYS A 74 -7.42 -4.64 7.16
CA LYS A 74 -5.98 -4.92 7.16
C LYS A 74 -5.51 -4.96 5.71
N VAL A 75 -4.70 -3.98 5.32
CA VAL A 75 -4.33 -3.75 3.92
C VAL A 75 -2.92 -4.28 3.62
N ALA A 76 -2.80 -5.18 2.64
CA ALA A 76 -1.51 -5.53 2.05
C ALA A 76 -1.29 -4.68 0.79
N ILE A 77 -0.26 -3.85 0.78
CA ILE A 77 0.20 -3.11 -0.41
C ILE A 77 1.27 -3.96 -1.09
N ILE A 78 0.98 -4.50 -2.27
CA ILE A 78 1.84 -5.43 -2.99
C ILE A 78 2.42 -4.71 -4.21
N VAL A 79 3.75 -4.64 -4.25
CA VAL A 79 4.50 -3.85 -5.24
C VAL A 79 5.41 -4.79 -6.03
N PRO A 80 5.11 -5.07 -7.31
CA PRO A 80 6.00 -5.83 -8.17
C PRO A 80 7.20 -4.95 -8.53
N TYR A 81 8.42 -5.49 -8.44
CA TYR A 81 9.63 -4.67 -8.49
C TYR A 81 10.78 -5.36 -9.22
N ARG A 82 11.56 -4.56 -9.97
CA ARG A 82 12.90 -4.92 -10.45
C ARG A 82 13.66 -3.67 -10.90
N ASN A 83 14.92 -3.50 -10.47
CA ASN A 83 15.86 -2.49 -10.97
C ASN A 83 15.32 -1.05 -11.08
N ARG A 84 14.55 -0.59 -10.08
CA ARG A 84 14.04 0.79 -10.01
C ARG A 84 14.35 1.45 -8.65
N PRO A 85 15.62 1.51 -8.21
CA PRO A 85 15.97 1.91 -6.84
C PRO A 85 15.58 3.35 -6.51
N GLN A 86 15.65 4.26 -7.48
CA GLN A 86 15.24 5.66 -7.29
C GLN A 86 13.73 5.78 -7.08
N GLN A 87 12.94 5.12 -7.92
CA GLN A 87 11.48 5.09 -7.81
C GLN A 87 11.06 4.43 -6.51
N LEU A 88 11.68 3.30 -6.12
CA LEU A 88 11.40 2.63 -4.87
C LEU A 88 11.66 3.52 -3.66
N LYS A 89 12.77 4.28 -3.67
CA LYS A 89 13.08 5.23 -2.60
C LYS A 89 11.99 6.30 -2.47
N ILE A 90 11.59 6.92 -3.58
CA ILE A 90 10.54 7.94 -3.63
C ILE A 90 9.20 7.34 -3.16
N PHE A 91 8.86 6.17 -3.69
CA PHE A 91 7.65 5.43 -3.35
C PHE A 91 7.55 5.16 -1.85
N LEU A 92 8.59 4.56 -1.25
CA LEU A 92 8.54 4.22 0.17
C LEU A 92 8.44 5.46 1.05
N GLU A 93 9.21 6.52 0.75
CA GLU A 93 9.15 7.76 1.51
C GLU A 93 7.75 8.38 1.46
N TYR A 94 7.16 8.42 0.26
CA TYR A 94 5.86 9.04 0.02
C TYR A 94 4.72 8.21 0.58
N MET A 95 4.68 6.93 0.25
CA MET A 95 3.57 6.05 0.59
C MET A 95 3.47 5.83 2.09
N HIS A 96 4.58 5.75 2.82
CA HIS A 96 4.51 5.67 4.28
C HIS A 96 3.85 6.92 4.88
N LYS A 97 4.21 8.13 4.43
CA LYS A 97 3.58 9.39 4.88
C LYS A 97 2.10 9.43 4.52
N PHE A 98 1.77 9.08 3.27
CA PHE A 98 0.39 9.06 2.77
C PHE A 98 -0.51 8.08 3.53
N LEU A 99 -0.08 6.83 3.68
CA LEU A 99 -0.89 5.77 4.31
C LEU A 99 -1.02 5.97 5.83
N THR A 100 0.03 6.49 6.50
CA THR A 100 -0.05 6.86 7.92
C THR A 100 -0.95 8.08 8.16
N TYR A 101 -1.04 9.00 7.21
CA TYR A 101 -1.99 10.11 7.25
C TYR A 101 -3.43 9.63 7.05
N GLN A 102 -3.63 8.66 6.16
CA GLN A 102 -4.91 7.95 6.01
C GLN A 102 -5.31 7.14 7.25
N ASN A 103 -4.38 6.95 8.20
CA ASN A 103 -4.60 6.27 9.47
C ASN A 103 -5.20 4.86 9.30
N ILE A 104 -4.68 4.09 8.35
CA ILE A 104 -5.10 2.72 8.08
C ILE A 104 -4.06 1.72 8.57
N PHE A 105 -4.48 0.52 8.93
CA PHE A 105 -3.52 -0.57 9.09
C PHE A 105 -3.03 -1.03 7.73
N TYR A 106 -1.72 -1.03 7.53
CA TYR A 106 -1.14 -1.55 6.30
C TYR A 106 0.22 -2.21 6.52
N GLN A 107 0.62 -3.03 5.54
CA GLN A 107 1.99 -3.48 5.34
C GLN A 107 2.37 -3.41 3.86
N ILE A 108 3.57 -2.91 3.56
CA ILE A 108 4.11 -2.86 2.19
C ILE A 108 4.98 -4.10 1.91
N PHE A 109 4.71 -4.77 0.79
CA PHE A 109 5.43 -5.92 0.29
C PHE A 109 6.06 -5.59 -1.07
N ILE A 110 7.39 -5.46 -1.10
CA ILE A 110 8.15 -5.32 -2.34
C ILE A 110 8.50 -6.72 -2.84
N ILE A 111 7.98 -7.09 -4.01
CA ILE A 111 8.17 -8.40 -4.63
C ILE A 111 9.14 -8.26 -5.78
N GLU A 112 10.40 -8.57 -5.50
CA GLU A 112 11.49 -8.42 -6.44
C GLU A 112 11.63 -9.63 -7.37
N GLN A 113 11.69 -9.38 -8.67
CA GLN A 113 12.05 -10.38 -9.67
C GLN A 113 13.53 -10.31 -10.02
N ASP A 114 14.16 -11.46 -10.19
CA ASP A 114 15.51 -11.52 -10.75
C ASP A 114 15.57 -11.02 -12.22
N GLU A 115 16.79 -10.79 -12.70
CA GLU A 115 17.04 -10.24 -14.03
C GLU A 115 17.00 -11.27 -15.16
N GLN A 116 16.76 -12.55 -14.89
CA GLN A 116 17.00 -13.62 -15.88
C GLN A 116 15.90 -13.74 -16.94
N ARG A 117 14.71 -13.22 -16.65
CA ARG A 117 13.53 -13.33 -17.53
C ARG A 117 12.90 -11.97 -17.80
N LEU A 118 12.00 -11.90 -18.78
CA LEU A 118 11.12 -10.74 -18.91
C LEU A 118 10.36 -10.50 -17.61
N PHE A 119 10.03 -9.24 -17.32
CA PHE A 119 9.28 -8.90 -16.12
C PHE A 119 7.88 -9.50 -16.22
N ASN A 120 7.37 -10.10 -15.16
CA ASN A 120 6.02 -10.66 -15.12
C ASN A 120 5.26 -10.07 -13.93
N ARG A 121 4.52 -8.99 -14.21
CA ARG A 121 3.81 -8.22 -13.20
C ARG A 121 2.76 -9.07 -12.48
N GLY A 122 1.87 -9.73 -13.23
CA GLY A 122 0.80 -10.58 -12.67
C GLY A 122 1.34 -11.70 -11.77
N PHE A 123 2.40 -12.38 -12.20
CA PHE A 123 3.08 -13.42 -11.40
C PHE A 123 3.62 -12.87 -10.08
N LEU A 124 4.28 -11.72 -10.08
CA LEU A 124 4.81 -11.11 -8.86
C LEU A 124 3.71 -10.66 -7.91
N LEU A 125 2.60 -10.14 -8.44
CA LEU A 125 1.43 -9.79 -7.63
C LEU A 125 0.85 -11.03 -6.94
N ASN A 126 0.70 -12.15 -7.67
CA ASN A 126 0.26 -13.43 -7.10
C ASN A 126 1.20 -13.93 -6.00
N VAL A 127 2.52 -13.91 -6.25
CA VAL A 127 3.53 -14.26 -5.24
C VAL A 127 3.40 -13.37 -4.01
N GLY A 128 3.19 -12.07 -4.22
CA GLY A 128 3.00 -11.12 -3.13
C GLY A 128 1.78 -11.41 -2.26
N VAL A 129 0.66 -11.82 -2.84
CA VAL A 129 -0.52 -12.23 -2.07
C VAL A 129 -0.21 -13.46 -1.22
N ILE A 130 0.41 -14.47 -1.81
CA ILE A 130 0.77 -15.71 -1.10
C ILE A 130 1.71 -15.39 0.08
N GLU A 131 2.75 -14.58 -0.15
CA GLU A 131 3.71 -14.21 0.89
C GLU A 131 3.10 -13.31 1.97
N ALA A 132 2.21 -12.39 1.61
CA ALA A 132 1.50 -11.55 2.57
C ALA A 132 0.61 -12.38 3.50
N LEU A 133 -0.17 -13.30 2.95
CA LEU A 133 -1.10 -14.15 3.71
C LEU A 133 -0.39 -15.17 4.62
N LYS A 134 0.87 -15.51 4.34
CA LYS A 134 1.72 -16.29 5.27
C LYS A 134 2.09 -15.52 6.53
N ARG A 135 2.10 -14.18 6.50
CA ARG A 135 2.49 -13.34 7.65
C ARG A 135 1.33 -13.10 8.60
N GLN A 136 0.16 -12.80 8.05
CA GLN A 136 -1.08 -12.57 8.81
C GLN A 136 -2.28 -12.53 7.85
N GLU A 137 -3.47 -12.50 8.42
CA GLU A 137 -4.69 -12.26 7.66
C GLU A 137 -4.74 -10.80 7.18
N PHE A 138 -4.79 -10.62 5.86
CA PHE A 138 -5.17 -9.39 5.19
C PHE A 138 -6.52 -9.60 4.53
N ASN A 139 -7.43 -8.66 4.71
CA ASN A 139 -8.76 -8.70 4.09
C ASN A 139 -8.92 -7.69 2.94
N CYS A 140 -7.87 -6.89 2.70
CA CYS A 140 -7.78 -5.97 1.58
C CYS A 140 -6.40 -6.07 0.93
N LEU A 141 -6.39 -6.17 -0.40
CA LEU A 141 -5.19 -6.20 -1.23
C LEU A 141 -5.16 -4.93 -2.08
N VAL A 142 -4.01 -4.27 -2.15
CA VAL A 142 -3.76 -3.16 -3.06
C VAL A 142 -2.56 -3.55 -3.93
N PHE A 143 -2.78 -3.68 -5.22
CA PHE A 143 -1.73 -3.93 -6.21
C PHE A 143 -1.24 -2.59 -6.73
N HIS A 144 0.07 -2.38 -6.71
CA HIS A 144 0.59 -1.03 -6.87
C HIS A 144 1.89 -1.00 -7.66
N ASP A 145 1.90 -0.26 -8.77
CA ASP A 145 3.12 0.02 -9.52
C ASP A 145 4.05 0.98 -8.76
N VAL A 146 5.34 0.69 -8.69
CA VAL A 146 6.31 1.46 -7.87
C VAL A 146 6.48 2.92 -8.30
N ASP A 147 6.05 3.28 -9.52
CA ASP A 147 6.18 4.62 -10.10
C ASP A 147 4.87 5.42 -10.14
N ARG A 148 3.79 4.91 -9.54
CA ARG A 148 2.55 5.66 -9.36
C ARG A 148 2.52 6.29 -7.96
N ILE A 149 2.06 7.54 -7.85
CA ILE A 149 2.04 8.28 -6.58
C ILE A 149 0.71 9.03 -6.45
N PRO A 150 -0.06 8.86 -5.36
CA PRO A 150 -1.38 9.48 -5.21
C PRO A 150 -1.30 10.97 -4.87
N LYS A 151 -1.80 11.81 -5.78
CA LYS A 151 -1.83 13.27 -5.61
C LYS A 151 -2.77 13.78 -4.50
N PHE A 152 -3.88 13.07 -4.25
CA PHE A 152 -4.94 13.51 -3.35
C PHE A 152 -5.12 12.55 -2.18
N VAL A 153 -5.17 13.11 -0.96
CA VAL A 153 -5.25 12.39 0.31
C VAL A 153 -6.57 11.62 0.49
N LEU A 154 -7.61 12.09 -0.23
CA LEU A 154 -8.94 11.51 -0.25
C LEU A 154 -9.03 10.23 -1.09
N ASN A 155 -8.01 9.93 -1.91
CA ASN A 155 -7.94 8.66 -2.62
C ASN A 155 -7.58 7.55 -1.62
N ARG A 156 -8.59 6.99 -0.92
CA ARG A 156 -8.43 5.98 0.13
C ARG A 156 -7.81 4.68 -0.38
N TYR A 157 -6.70 4.26 0.22
CA TYR A 157 -6.00 3.00 -0.10
C TYR A 157 -6.50 1.87 0.80
N ASP A 158 -7.81 1.63 0.70
CA ASP A 158 -8.49 0.51 1.33
C ASP A 158 -9.53 -0.09 0.37
N CYS A 159 -10.20 -1.16 0.82
CA CYS A 159 -11.18 -1.87 0.04
C CYS A 159 -12.59 -1.45 0.43
N VAL A 160 -13.50 -1.53 -0.55
CA VAL A 160 -14.95 -1.37 -0.38
C VAL A 160 -15.64 -2.65 -0.85
N SER A 161 -16.96 -2.61 -1.05
CA SER A 161 -17.76 -3.76 -1.48
C SER A 161 -17.42 -4.30 -2.87
N SER A 162 -16.72 -3.55 -3.71
CA SER A 162 -16.33 -3.95 -5.07
C SER A 162 -14.85 -3.63 -5.31
N PRO A 163 -14.17 -4.31 -6.26
CA PRO A 163 -12.84 -3.92 -6.70
C PRO A 163 -12.82 -2.45 -7.14
N ARG A 164 -11.72 -1.75 -6.90
CA ARG A 164 -11.54 -0.32 -7.23
C ARG A 164 -10.29 -0.13 -8.06
N HIS A 165 -10.39 0.67 -9.11
CA HIS A 165 -9.25 1.26 -9.78
C HIS A 165 -8.88 2.58 -9.06
N LEU A 166 -7.67 2.67 -8.51
CA LEU A 166 -7.20 3.80 -7.70
C LEU A 166 -6.36 4.81 -8.50
N SER A 167 -5.88 4.44 -9.69
CA SER A 167 -5.08 5.28 -10.61
C SER A 167 -5.85 5.69 -11.88
N VAL A 168 -7.13 6.04 -11.73
CA VAL A 168 -8.05 6.33 -12.87
C VAL A 168 -7.56 7.48 -13.75
N GLN A 169 -6.98 8.50 -13.14
CA GLN A 169 -6.47 9.70 -13.81
C GLN A 169 -5.05 9.97 -13.34
N THR A 170 -4.19 10.21 -14.30
CA THR A 170 -2.76 10.26 -14.12
C THR A 170 -2.19 11.41 -14.94
N ASP A 171 -1.09 12.00 -14.50
CA ASP A 171 -0.44 13.12 -15.18
C ASP A 171 0.14 12.73 -16.54
N ALA A 172 0.68 11.52 -16.66
CA ALA A 172 1.20 10.97 -17.92
C ALA A 172 0.10 10.84 -19.00
N GLU A 173 -1.16 10.65 -18.59
CA GLU A 173 -2.34 10.54 -19.45
C GLU A 173 -3.15 11.86 -19.45
N TYR A 174 -2.54 12.99 -19.08
CA TYR A 174 -3.18 14.31 -19.02
C TYR A 174 -4.50 14.34 -18.23
N TYR A 175 -4.58 13.54 -17.18
CA TYR A 175 -5.76 13.34 -16.35
C TYR A 175 -7.00 12.83 -17.10
N GLN A 176 -6.79 12.18 -18.25
CA GLN A 176 -7.82 11.44 -18.96
C GLN A 176 -7.73 9.94 -18.61
N PRO A 177 -8.85 9.22 -18.52
CA PRO A 177 -8.82 7.76 -18.45
C PRO A 177 -8.15 7.19 -19.69
N THR A 178 -7.28 6.18 -19.52
CA THR A 178 -6.62 5.49 -20.64
C THR A 178 -7.64 4.88 -21.60
N TYR A 179 -8.60 4.12 -21.07
CA TYR A 179 -9.82 3.62 -21.73
C TYR A 179 -10.81 3.08 -20.67
N PRO A 180 -12.11 2.86 -20.99
CA PRO A 180 -13.15 2.57 -19.99
C PRO A 180 -12.94 1.33 -19.11
N LEU A 181 -12.17 0.34 -19.56
CA LEU A 181 -11.93 -0.93 -18.84
C LEU A 181 -10.51 -1.03 -18.26
N TYR A 182 -9.72 0.03 -18.37
CA TYR A 182 -8.33 0.02 -17.91
C TYR A 182 -8.25 -0.17 -16.38
N ALA A 183 -7.50 -1.17 -15.95
CA ALA A 183 -7.27 -1.54 -14.55
C ALA A 183 -5.79 -1.65 -14.18
N GLY A 184 -4.88 -1.12 -15.01
CA GLY A 184 -3.45 -1.05 -14.73
C GLY A 184 -3.09 0.01 -13.66
N GLY A 185 -1.81 0.10 -13.30
CA GLY A 185 -1.34 1.06 -12.29
C GLY A 185 -1.60 0.58 -10.87
N VAL A 186 -2.73 1.01 -10.29
CA VAL A 186 -3.06 0.78 -8.87
C VAL A 186 -4.52 0.34 -8.72
N THR A 187 -4.74 -0.84 -8.17
CA THR A 187 -6.09 -1.38 -7.90
C THR A 187 -6.21 -1.89 -6.47
N SER A 188 -7.42 -1.85 -5.91
CA SER A 188 -7.73 -2.51 -4.63
C SER A 188 -8.87 -3.51 -4.77
N ILE A 189 -8.72 -4.65 -4.09
CA ILE A 189 -9.67 -5.75 -4.14
C ILE A 189 -9.68 -6.48 -2.78
N SER A 190 -10.84 -6.95 -2.35
CA SER A 190 -10.90 -7.78 -1.14
C SER A 190 -10.19 -9.11 -1.39
N THR A 191 -9.57 -9.68 -0.36
CA THR A 191 -8.95 -11.01 -0.47
C THR A 191 -9.97 -12.05 -0.95
N TYR A 192 -11.24 -11.92 -0.52
CA TYR A 192 -12.34 -12.76 -0.99
C TYR A 192 -12.54 -12.69 -2.51
N HIS A 193 -12.69 -11.49 -3.09
CA HIS A 193 -12.88 -11.34 -4.54
C HIS A 193 -11.66 -11.79 -5.33
N TYR A 194 -10.46 -11.49 -4.83
CA TYR A 194 -9.22 -11.90 -5.48
C TYR A 194 -9.10 -13.43 -5.59
N MET A 195 -9.46 -14.15 -4.52
CA MET A 195 -9.52 -15.61 -4.54
C MET A 195 -10.62 -16.13 -5.47
N ALA A 196 -11.78 -15.44 -5.53
CA ALA A 196 -12.90 -15.83 -6.38
C ALA A 196 -12.56 -15.76 -7.88
N VAL A 197 -11.69 -14.84 -8.30
CA VAL A 197 -11.21 -14.72 -9.69
C VAL A 197 -9.92 -15.50 -9.96
N ASN A 198 -9.41 -16.26 -8.97
CA ASN A 198 -8.16 -17.03 -9.07
C ASN A 198 -6.90 -16.18 -9.37
N GLY A 199 -6.89 -14.93 -8.89
CA GLY A 199 -5.75 -14.02 -9.01
C GLY A 199 -5.46 -13.56 -10.45
N PHE A 200 -4.24 -13.07 -10.69
CA PHE A 200 -3.78 -12.66 -12.02
C PHE A 200 -3.33 -13.86 -12.84
N SER A 201 -3.40 -13.79 -14.17
CA SER A 201 -2.74 -14.77 -15.02
C SER A 201 -1.21 -14.69 -14.92
N ASN A 202 -0.56 -15.86 -14.93
CA ASN A 202 0.90 -15.98 -14.85
C ASN A 202 1.58 -16.00 -16.23
N ILE A 203 0.83 -15.92 -17.33
CA ILE A 203 1.36 -16.15 -18.68
C ILE A 203 1.94 -14.88 -19.33
N PHE A 204 1.65 -13.71 -18.77
CA PHE A 204 2.05 -12.42 -19.34
C PHE A 204 3.51 -12.08 -18.97
N TRP A 205 4.42 -12.37 -19.91
CA TRP A 205 5.84 -12.04 -19.80
C TRP A 205 6.16 -10.83 -20.68
N GLY A 206 6.54 -9.71 -20.06
CA GLY A 206 6.74 -8.43 -20.74
C GLY A 206 5.61 -7.43 -20.43
N TRP A 207 5.43 -6.46 -21.31
CA TRP A 207 4.44 -5.40 -21.14
C TRP A 207 3.09 -5.77 -21.76
N GLY A 208 2.01 -5.62 -20.97
CA GLY A 208 0.64 -5.50 -21.44
C GLY A 208 -0.21 -6.78 -21.36
N GLY A 209 -1.50 -6.56 -21.15
CA GLY A 209 -2.56 -7.57 -21.24
C GLY A 209 -2.88 -8.27 -19.92
N GLU A 210 -2.04 -8.17 -18.90
CA GLU A 210 -2.30 -8.84 -17.62
C GLU A 210 -3.34 -8.12 -16.76
N ASP A 211 -3.44 -6.80 -16.91
CA ASP A 211 -4.46 -5.97 -16.28
C ASP A 211 -5.80 -6.06 -17.00
N ASP A 212 -5.79 -6.19 -18.33
CA ASP A 212 -6.98 -6.46 -19.14
C ASP A 212 -7.57 -7.86 -18.87
N ASP A 213 -6.74 -8.89 -18.71
CA ASP A 213 -7.17 -10.24 -18.33
C ASP A 213 -7.75 -10.30 -16.91
N PHE A 214 -7.28 -9.43 -16.03
CA PHE A 214 -7.74 -9.35 -14.64
C PHE A 214 -9.05 -8.57 -14.45
N TYR A 215 -9.42 -7.71 -15.41
CA TYR A 215 -10.65 -6.91 -15.38
C TYR A 215 -11.93 -7.75 -15.56
#